data_AF-A0AB74V9R9-F1
#
_entry.id   AF-A0AB74V9R9-F1
#
_cell.length_a   1.000
_cell.length_b   1.000
_cell.length_c   1.000
_cell.angle_alpha   90.00
_cell.angle_beta   90.00
_cell.angle_gamma   90.00
#
_symmetry.space_group_name_H-M   'P 1'
#
loop_
_entity.id
_entity.type
_entity.pdbx_description
1 polymer ?
#
loop_
_entity_poly.entity_id
_entity_poly.type
_entity_poly.pdbx_seq_one_letter_code
_entity_poly.pdbx_strand_id
1 'polypeptide(L)'
;MRDIINLIENGHEGEYLDFKAKDYIDKGEFLIDIMSMANSMYEDDKYIIIGVKDKINGEKEIRGIENEKEQAEFQQLVNDNIEPKIKFEYRIVSYKDKILGYYKISKDNRDRPYIAKKQYTKGRNIRQGECYIRKNSTNSIALRRDYDIFYNERKDIKISIKDYIIVVRTIKNPNSFGPYVDAPLKINLINKGNSKIILLGGYILIKDDEGKVVCRNEVVGHKNIGRNLDFKLELDRKDQFLDDLFLSFGSEDCVRLGMDEYGDCSSLFNIEIILEDTEGNEYKASQEGVAIKAKGDILHKVRRLRGIKEFRFGSIFKK
;
A
#
# COMPACT_ATOMS: atom_id res chain seq x y z
N MET A 1 -9.14 10.38 -9.95
CA MET A 1 -10.38 9.63 -10.22
C MET A 1 -10.72 9.89 -11.68
N ARG A 2 -10.89 8.85 -12.52
CA ARG A 2 -11.26 9.07 -13.92
C ARG A 2 -12.71 9.51 -13.98
N ASP A 3 -12.97 10.52 -14.80
CA ASP A 3 -14.32 10.96 -15.09
C ASP A 3 -15.04 9.88 -15.93
N ILE A 4 -16.16 9.40 -15.41
CA ILE A 4 -16.96 8.35 -16.07
C ILE A 4 -17.52 8.85 -17.41
N ILE A 5 -17.81 10.15 -17.54
CA ILE A 5 -18.29 10.74 -18.80
C ILE A 5 -17.18 10.66 -19.85
N ASN A 6 -15.95 10.98 -19.47
CA ASN A 6 -14.80 10.87 -20.38
C ASN A 6 -14.56 9.41 -20.82
N LEU A 7 -14.77 8.43 -19.93
CA LEU A 7 -14.72 7.01 -20.30
C LEU A 7 -15.82 6.63 -21.31
N ILE A 8 -17.02 7.17 -21.14
CA ILE A 8 -18.12 6.95 -22.09
C ILE A 8 -17.79 7.55 -23.45
N GLU A 9 -17.25 8.77 -23.50
CA GLU A 9 -17.03 9.49 -24.76
C GLU A 9 -15.80 9.00 -25.53
N ASN A 10 -14.70 8.72 -24.82
CA ASN A 10 -13.38 8.49 -25.42
C ASN A 10 -12.80 7.12 -25.08
N GLY A 11 -13.49 6.31 -24.27
CA GLY A 11 -13.01 4.99 -23.86
C GLY A 11 -13.19 3.92 -24.93
N HIS A 12 -12.23 2.98 -24.94
CA HIS A 12 -12.27 1.79 -25.79
C HIS A 12 -12.36 0.53 -24.94
N GLU A 13 -13.10 -0.47 -25.41
CA GLU A 13 -13.14 -1.77 -24.75
C GLU A 13 -11.75 -2.40 -24.70
N GLY A 14 -11.40 -2.90 -23.52
CA GLY A 14 -10.08 -3.45 -23.25
C GLY A 14 -10.01 -3.94 -21.83
N GLU A 15 -8.80 -4.11 -21.30
CA GLU A 15 -8.60 -4.79 -20.02
C GLU A 15 -9.23 -4.09 -18.80
N TYR A 16 -9.52 -2.79 -18.92
CA TYR A 16 -10.04 -1.96 -17.84
C TYR A 16 -11.44 -1.39 -18.09
N LEU A 17 -12.00 -1.60 -19.29
CA LEU A 17 -13.27 -1.01 -19.69
C LEU A 17 -14.07 -2.00 -20.54
N ASP A 18 -15.35 -2.15 -20.21
CA ASP A 18 -16.32 -2.96 -20.95
C ASP A 18 -17.64 -2.21 -21.06
N PHE A 19 -18.25 -2.18 -22.24
CA PHE A 19 -19.55 -1.58 -22.44
C PHE A 19 -20.61 -2.67 -22.61
N LYS A 20 -21.67 -2.61 -21.81
CA LYS A 20 -22.83 -3.49 -21.95
C LYS A 20 -24.03 -2.66 -22.39
N ALA A 21 -24.63 -3.07 -23.51
CA ALA A 21 -25.81 -2.42 -24.06
C ALA A 21 -27.05 -2.53 -23.15
N LYS A 22 -27.10 -3.55 -22.29
CA LYS A 22 -28.19 -3.87 -21.37
C LYS A 22 -27.61 -4.35 -20.05
N ASP A 23 -28.43 -4.28 -19.00
CA ASP A 23 -28.08 -4.78 -17.69
C ASP A 23 -28.09 -6.33 -17.64
N TYR A 24 -27.44 -6.88 -16.62
CA TYR A 24 -27.29 -8.32 -16.42
C TYR A 24 -28.60 -8.98 -15.99
N ILE A 25 -29.19 -9.72 -16.94
CA ILE A 25 -30.24 -10.70 -16.68
C ILE A 25 -29.61 -12.01 -16.22
N ASP A 26 -28.53 -12.42 -16.88
CA ASP A 26 -27.73 -13.59 -16.50
C ASP A 26 -26.74 -13.21 -15.40
N LYS A 27 -27.03 -13.67 -14.18
CA LYS A 27 -26.17 -13.44 -13.01
C LYS A 27 -24.84 -14.21 -13.08
N GLY A 28 -24.77 -15.30 -13.85
CA GLY A 28 -23.52 -16.01 -14.11
C GLY A 28 -22.59 -15.20 -15.03
N GLU A 29 -23.15 -14.56 -16.05
CA GLU A 29 -22.39 -13.63 -16.92
C GLU A 29 -21.81 -12.46 -16.11
N PHE A 30 -22.63 -11.88 -15.20
CA PHE A 30 -22.17 -10.86 -14.27
C PHE A 30 -20.99 -11.33 -13.40
N LEU A 31 -21.09 -12.52 -12.81
CA LEU A 31 -20.02 -13.09 -11.99
C LEU A 31 -18.73 -13.29 -12.81
N ILE A 32 -18.85 -13.78 -14.04
CA ILE A 32 -17.70 -13.94 -14.95
C ILE A 32 -17.05 -12.58 -15.24
N ASP A 33 -17.83 -11.56 -15.62
CA ASP A 33 -17.28 -10.25 -15.97
C ASP A 33 -16.59 -9.58 -14.78
N ILE A 34 -17.19 -9.61 -13.58
CA ILE A 34 -16.59 -9.05 -12.36
C ILE A 34 -15.29 -9.80 -11.99
N MET A 35 -15.31 -11.13 -12.05
CA MET A 35 -14.12 -11.96 -11.79
C MET A 35 -13.00 -11.67 -12.80
N SER A 36 -13.35 -11.61 -14.08
CA SER A 36 -12.44 -11.30 -15.18
C SER A 36 -11.78 -9.95 -15.04
N MET A 37 -12.56 -8.91 -14.70
CA MET A 37 -12.03 -7.57 -14.42
C MET A 37 -11.11 -7.57 -13.20
N ALA A 38 -11.51 -8.22 -12.10
CA ALA A 38 -10.66 -8.32 -10.91
C ALA A 38 -9.31 -9.02 -11.20
N ASN A 39 -9.31 -10.02 -12.10
CA ASN A 39 -8.12 -10.74 -12.52
C ASN A 39 -7.33 -10.13 -13.69
N SER A 40 -7.81 -9.05 -14.33
CA SER A 40 -7.09 -8.44 -15.45
C SER A 40 -5.71 -7.92 -15.02
N MET A 41 -4.77 -7.82 -15.96
CA MET A 41 -3.41 -7.29 -15.71
C MET A 41 -3.36 -5.77 -15.56
N TYR A 42 -4.49 -5.09 -15.78
CA TYR A 42 -4.60 -3.66 -15.52
C TYR A 42 -4.53 -3.34 -14.02
N GLU A 43 -3.70 -2.36 -13.65
CA GLU A 43 -3.32 -2.06 -12.26
C GLU A 43 -4.11 -0.91 -11.62
N ASP A 44 -4.88 -0.15 -12.41
CA ASP A 44 -5.73 0.96 -11.93
C ASP A 44 -7.22 0.54 -11.93
N ASP A 45 -8.11 1.45 -11.54
CA ASP A 45 -9.55 1.21 -11.47
C ASP A 45 -10.11 0.74 -12.82
N LYS A 46 -11.04 -0.22 -12.77
CA LYS A 46 -11.65 -0.85 -13.94
C LYS A 46 -13.16 -0.66 -13.92
N TYR A 47 -13.77 -0.65 -15.09
CA TYR A 47 -15.16 -0.21 -15.26
C TYR A 47 -15.92 -1.16 -16.19
N ILE A 48 -17.13 -1.51 -15.76
CA ILE A 48 -18.14 -2.09 -16.65
C ILE A 48 -19.27 -1.07 -16.71
N ILE A 49 -19.52 -0.49 -17.87
CA ILE A 49 -20.53 0.55 -18.07
C ILE A 49 -21.75 -0.05 -18.77
N ILE A 50 -22.91 0.11 -18.14
CA ILE A 50 -24.19 -0.47 -18.55
C ILE A 50 -25.08 0.59 -19.19
N GLY A 51 -25.80 0.20 -20.24
CA GLY A 51 -26.69 1.08 -21.01
C GLY A 51 -25.97 1.77 -22.18
N VAL A 52 -24.79 1.29 -22.56
CA VAL A 52 -24.00 1.81 -23.69
C VAL A 52 -23.66 0.64 -24.61
N LYS A 53 -23.93 0.80 -25.91
CA LYS A 53 -23.52 -0.17 -26.92
C LYS A 53 -22.35 0.42 -27.72
N ASP A 54 -21.21 -0.26 -27.68
CA ASP A 54 -20.06 0.07 -28.52
C ASP A 54 -20.29 -0.45 -29.94
N LYS A 55 -20.23 0.44 -30.94
CA LYS A 55 -20.39 0.06 -32.35
C LYS A 55 -19.02 -0.12 -33.00
N ILE A 56 -18.99 -0.93 -34.07
CA ILE A 56 -17.77 -1.25 -34.82
C ILE A 56 -17.09 0.01 -35.39
N ASN A 57 -17.86 1.06 -35.70
CA ASN A 57 -17.34 2.35 -36.19
C ASN A 57 -16.79 3.27 -35.08
N GLY A 58 -16.74 2.82 -33.83
CA GLY A 58 -16.30 3.60 -32.67
C GLY A 58 -17.36 4.51 -32.06
N GLU A 59 -18.57 4.56 -32.62
CA GLU A 59 -19.69 5.32 -32.04
C GLU A 59 -20.29 4.60 -30.83
N LYS A 60 -20.64 5.37 -29.79
CA LYS A 60 -21.36 4.86 -28.62
C LYS A 60 -22.86 5.13 -28.74
N GLU A 61 -23.65 4.08 -28.80
CA GLU A 61 -25.12 4.17 -28.76
C GLU A 61 -25.59 4.12 -27.30
N ILE A 62 -26.14 5.24 -26.81
CA ILE A 62 -26.65 5.37 -25.45
C ILE A 62 -28.07 4.84 -25.37
N ARG A 63 -28.28 3.74 -24.65
CA ARG A 63 -29.58 3.08 -24.46
C ARG A 63 -30.22 3.44 -23.13
N GLY A 64 -29.42 3.59 -22.09
CA GLY A 64 -29.89 3.75 -20.72
C GLY A 64 -30.22 2.42 -20.04
N ILE A 65 -30.53 2.49 -18.75
CA ILE A 65 -31.11 1.43 -17.94
C ILE A 65 -32.48 1.85 -17.42
N GLU A 66 -33.37 0.89 -17.23
CA GLU A 66 -34.77 1.15 -16.85
C GLU A 66 -34.98 1.14 -15.33
N ASN A 67 -34.16 0.40 -14.58
CA ASN A 67 -34.34 0.21 -13.15
C ASN A 67 -33.04 0.48 -12.40
N GLU A 68 -33.14 1.28 -11.34
CA GLU A 68 -32.09 1.37 -10.32
C GLU A 68 -32.03 0.07 -9.52
N LYS A 69 -30.83 -0.29 -9.08
CA LYS A 69 -30.58 -1.49 -8.31
C LYS A 69 -29.73 -1.17 -7.09
N GLU A 70 -29.94 -1.93 -6.02
CA GLU A 70 -29.18 -1.76 -4.79
C GLU A 70 -27.82 -2.46 -4.89
N GLN A 71 -26.74 -1.73 -4.59
CA GLN A 71 -25.37 -2.26 -4.57
C GLN A 71 -25.24 -3.49 -3.65
N ALA A 72 -25.99 -3.54 -2.55
CA ALA A 72 -25.92 -4.61 -1.55
C ALA A 72 -26.20 -5.99 -2.15
N GLU A 73 -27.21 -6.11 -3.03
CA GLU A 73 -27.58 -7.39 -3.65
C GLU A 73 -26.44 -7.96 -4.50
N PHE A 74 -25.79 -7.11 -5.30
CA PHE A 74 -24.67 -7.51 -6.14
C PHE A 74 -23.44 -7.88 -5.32
N GLN A 75 -23.17 -7.13 -4.26
CA GLN A 75 -22.04 -7.38 -3.39
C GLN A 75 -22.20 -8.71 -2.65
N GLN A 76 -23.41 -9.02 -2.17
CA GLN A 76 -23.72 -10.32 -1.59
C GLN A 76 -23.54 -11.44 -2.62
N LEU A 77 -24.10 -11.28 -3.83
CA LEU A 77 -23.98 -12.26 -4.90
C LEU A 77 -22.51 -12.57 -5.23
N VAL A 78 -21.65 -11.56 -5.34
CA VAL A 78 -20.21 -11.75 -5.60
C VAL A 78 -19.53 -12.45 -4.43
N ASN A 79 -19.74 -11.98 -3.19
CA ASN A 79 -19.10 -12.55 -1.99
C ASN A 79 -19.49 -14.02 -1.75
N ASP A 80 -20.71 -14.40 -2.10
CA ASP A 80 -21.22 -15.76 -1.93
C ASP A 80 -20.65 -16.76 -2.94
N ASN A 81 -20.12 -16.27 -4.07
CA ASN A 81 -19.71 -17.10 -5.21
C ASN A 81 -18.24 -16.96 -5.61
N ILE A 82 -17.54 -15.91 -5.18
CA ILE A 82 -16.15 -15.62 -5.59
C ILE A 82 -15.27 -15.41 -4.35
N GLU A 83 -14.07 -15.98 -4.37
CA GLU A 83 -13.03 -15.74 -3.37
C GLU A 83 -11.68 -15.37 -4.03
N PRO A 84 -10.83 -14.55 -3.39
CA PRO A 84 -11.11 -13.77 -2.19
C PRO A 84 -12.14 -12.64 -2.47
N LYS A 85 -12.50 -11.88 -1.43
CA LYS A 85 -13.52 -10.81 -1.55
C LYS A 85 -13.09 -9.76 -2.58
N ILE A 86 -13.95 -9.46 -3.55
CA ILE A 86 -13.74 -8.40 -4.55
C ILE A 86 -14.30 -7.07 -4.03
N LYS A 87 -13.48 -6.02 -4.05
CA LYS A 87 -13.86 -4.63 -3.77
C LYS A 87 -14.37 -3.97 -5.05
N PHE A 88 -15.67 -3.71 -5.12
CA PHE A 88 -16.28 -2.95 -6.20
C PHE A 88 -17.47 -2.12 -5.69
N GLU A 89 -17.86 -1.12 -6.46
CA GLU A 89 -19.05 -0.30 -6.22
C GLU A 89 -19.93 -0.26 -7.47
N TYR A 90 -21.24 -0.09 -7.26
CA TYR A 90 -22.20 0.17 -8.33
C TYR A 90 -22.76 1.57 -8.16
N ARG A 91 -22.72 2.36 -9.24
CA ARG A 91 -23.21 3.75 -9.23
C ARG A 91 -23.96 4.03 -10.52
N ILE A 92 -24.78 5.08 -10.48
CA ILE A 92 -25.52 5.58 -11.63
C ILE A 92 -25.00 6.95 -12.05
N VAL A 93 -25.16 7.29 -13.33
CA VAL A 93 -24.83 8.61 -13.89
C VAL A 93 -25.88 9.00 -14.93
N SER A 94 -26.26 10.27 -14.95
CA SER A 94 -27.12 10.82 -16.01
C SER A 94 -26.26 11.31 -17.18
N TYR A 95 -26.54 10.84 -18.39
CA TYR A 95 -25.82 11.22 -19.61
C TYR A 95 -26.76 11.21 -20.81
N LYS A 96 -26.83 12.32 -21.57
CA LYS A 96 -27.72 12.49 -22.74
C LYS A 96 -29.17 12.07 -22.47
N ASP A 97 -29.75 12.59 -21.39
CA ASP A 97 -31.12 12.30 -20.93
C ASP A 97 -31.43 10.82 -20.66
N LYS A 98 -30.38 10.02 -20.42
CA LYS A 98 -30.47 8.62 -20.04
C LYS A 98 -29.74 8.38 -18.73
N ILE A 99 -30.25 7.45 -17.93
CA ILE A 99 -29.55 6.94 -16.74
C ILE A 99 -28.69 5.76 -17.20
N LEU A 100 -27.41 5.79 -16.84
CA LEU A 100 -26.45 4.71 -17.06
C LEU A 100 -26.01 4.16 -15.72
N GLY A 101 -25.74 2.86 -15.66
CA GLY A 101 -25.13 2.21 -14.51
C GLY A 101 -23.66 1.91 -14.76
N TYR A 102 -22.82 1.89 -13.74
CA TYR A 102 -21.48 1.35 -13.88
C TYR A 102 -21.02 0.61 -12.63
N TYR A 103 -20.26 -0.46 -12.85
CA TYR A 103 -19.51 -1.13 -11.82
C TYR A 103 -18.07 -0.63 -11.87
N LYS A 104 -17.58 -0.09 -10.76
CA LYS A 104 -16.18 0.26 -10.59
C LYS A 104 -15.49 -0.80 -9.74
N ILE A 105 -14.60 -1.56 -10.36
CA ILE A 105 -13.76 -2.55 -9.69
C ILE A 105 -12.49 -1.83 -9.22
N SER A 106 -12.25 -1.84 -7.90
CA SER A 106 -11.17 -1.07 -7.28
C SER A 106 -9.79 -1.59 -7.68
N LYS A 107 -8.84 -0.68 -7.90
CA LYS A 107 -7.41 -0.97 -8.03
C LYS A 107 -6.77 -1.64 -6.80
N ASP A 108 -7.45 -1.62 -5.65
CA ASP A 108 -6.97 -2.23 -4.40
C ASP A 108 -7.24 -3.76 -4.34
N ASN A 109 -7.80 -4.32 -5.41
CA ASN A 109 -7.96 -5.77 -5.58
C ASN A 109 -6.63 -6.40 -6.01
N ARG A 110 -5.77 -6.69 -5.02
CA ARG A 110 -4.39 -7.20 -5.23
C ARG A 110 -4.20 -8.68 -4.91
N ASP A 111 -5.27 -9.38 -4.52
CA ASP A 111 -5.20 -10.79 -4.07
C ASP A 111 -5.59 -11.78 -5.19
N ARG A 112 -5.11 -11.53 -6.42
CA ARG A 112 -5.31 -12.43 -7.58
C ARG A 112 -4.65 -13.79 -7.30
N PRO A 113 -5.22 -14.94 -7.70
CA PRO A 113 -6.45 -15.08 -8.47
C PRO A 113 -7.74 -14.94 -7.65
N TYR A 114 -8.73 -14.31 -8.26
CA TYR A 114 -10.14 -14.38 -7.86
C TYR A 114 -10.81 -15.55 -8.57
N ILE A 115 -11.35 -16.51 -7.82
CA ILE A 115 -11.85 -17.79 -8.33
C ILE A 115 -13.27 -18.06 -7.85
N ALA A 116 -14.00 -18.90 -8.59
CA ALA A 116 -15.31 -19.38 -8.19
C ALA A 116 -15.22 -20.26 -6.94
N LYS A 117 -15.78 -19.79 -5.83
CA LYS A 117 -15.81 -20.49 -4.55
C LYS A 117 -16.67 -21.76 -4.56
N LYS A 118 -17.72 -21.77 -5.39
CA LYS A 118 -18.69 -22.87 -5.53
C LYS A 118 -19.23 -22.94 -6.95
N GLN A 119 -19.86 -24.07 -7.27
CA GLN A 119 -20.61 -24.22 -8.53
C GLN A 119 -21.76 -23.20 -8.57
N TYR A 120 -21.91 -22.52 -9.70
CA TYR A 120 -23.02 -21.63 -9.98
C TYR A 120 -23.73 -22.06 -11.27
N THR A 121 -25.04 -22.34 -11.19
CA THR A 121 -25.81 -22.95 -12.29
C THR A 121 -26.94 -22.07 -12.83
N LYS A 122 -27.16 -20.87 -12.26
CA LYS A 122 -28.27 -19.98 -12.65
C LYS A 122 -27.86 -19.02 -13.76
N GLY A 123 -27.98 -19.48 -15.01
CA GLY A 123 -27.52 -18.77 -16.21
C GLY A 123 -26.23 -19.41 -16.74
N ARG A 124 -25.22 -18.60 -17.04
CA ARG A 124 -23.88 -19.10 -17.35
C ARG A 124 -23.36 -19.97 -16.20
N ASN A 125 -23.03 -21.21 -16.56
CA ASN A 125 -22.57 -22.21 -15.61
C ASN A 125 -21.08 -21.96 -15.28
N ILE A 126 -20.75 -21.90 -13.99
CA ILE A 126 -19.40 -21.67 -13.49
C ILE A 126 -19.06 -22.81 -12.53
N ARG A 127 -17.98 -23.52 -12.79
CA ARG A 127 -17.52 -24.62 -11.93
C ARG A 127 -16.76 -24.09 -10.74
N GLN A 128 -16.85 -24.81 -9.62
CA GLN A 128 -16.00 -24.52 -8.47
C GLN A 128 -14.52 -24.57 -8.88
N GLY A 129 -13.76 -23.56 -8.46
CA GLY A 129 -12.35 -23.40 -8.80
C GLY A 129 -12.09 -22.80 -10.19
N GLU A 130 -13.10 -22.53 -11.01
CA GLU A 130 -12.87 -21.81 -12.27
C GLU A 130 -12.47 -20.36 -12.00
N CYS A 131 -11.44 -19.92 -12.73
CA CYS A 131 -10.91 -18.58 -12.70
C CYS A 131 -11.06 -17.98 -14.09
N TYR A 132 -11.68 -16.81 -14.18
CA TYR A 132 -11.77 -16.07 -15.43
C TYR A 132 -10.88 -14.83 -15.37
N ILE A 133 -10.25 -14.50 -16.48
CA ILE A 133 -9.39 -13.33 -16.65
C ILE A 133 -9.83 -12.56 -17.88
N ARG A 134 -9.84 -11.22 -17.79
CA ARG A 134 -10.01 -10.35 -18.95
C ARG A 134 -8.67 -10.15 -19.65
N LYS A 135 -8.64 -10.45 -20.95
CA LYS A 135 -7.51 -10.21 -21.85
C LYS A 135 -8.01 -9.39 -23.03
N ASN A 136 -7.49 -8.18 -23.17
CA ASN A 136 -8.03 -7.17 -24.08
C ASN A 136 -9.54 -6.98 -23.83
N SER A 137 -10.38 -7.09 -24.86
CA SER A 137 -11.84 -6.94 -24.79
C SER A 137 -12.59 -8.25 -24.53
N THR A 138 -11.90 -9.34 -24.13
CA THR A 138 -12.51 -10.66 -24.00
C THR A 138 -12.22 -11.32 -22.65
N ASN A 139 -13.14 -12.17 -22.20
CA ASN A 139 -12.95 -13.00 -21.02
C ASN A 139 -12.55 -14.42 -21.42
N SER A 140 -11.55 -14.97 -20.75
CA SER A 140 -11.08 -16.34 -20.96
C SER A 140 -10.86 -17.05 -19.62
N ILE A 141 -10.97 -18.38 -19.62
CA ILE A 141 -10.54 -19.18 -18.47
C ILE A 141 -9.04 -18.99 -18.28
N ALA A 142 -8.61 -18.72 -17.05
CA ALA A 142 -7.21 -18.58 -16.71
C ALA A 142 -6.47 -19.90 -16.93
N LEU A 143 -5.33 -19.81 -17.62
CA LEU A 143 -4.44 -20.93 -17.89
C LEU A 143 -3.23 -20.89 -16.95
N ARG A 144 -2.40 -21.94 -16.97
CA ARG A 144 -1.19 -22.05 -16.13
C ARG A 144 -0.36 -20.75 -16.08
N ARG A 145 -0.11 -20.12 -17.24
CA ARG A 145 0.69 -18.89 -17.33
C ARG A 145 0.06 -17.72 -16.58
N ASP A 146 -1.27 -17.63 -16.54
CA ASP A 146 -1.98 -16.58 -15.80
C ASP A 146 -1.78 -16.79 -14.29
N TYR A 147 -1.87 -18.03 -13.81
CA TYR A 147 -1.56 -18.37 -12.43
C TYR A 147 -0.12 -18.08 -12.05
N ASP A 148 0.84 -18.40 -12.93
CA ASP A 148 2.26 -18.06 -12.70
C ASP A 148 2.42 -16.55 -12.48
N ILE A 149 1.72 -15.71 -13.26
CA ILE A 149 1.73 -14.25 -13.09
C ILE A 149 1.09 -13.87 -11.75
N PHE A 150 -0.13 -14.34 -11.47
CA PHE A 150 -0.84 -14.01 -10.22
C PHE A 150 0.01 -14.31 -8.97
N TYR A 151 0.69 -15.44 -8.92
CA TYR A 151 1.48 -15.85 -7.76
C TYR A 151 2.87 -15.21 -7.69
N ASN A 152 3.42 -14.71 -8.79
CA ASN A 152 4.70 -14.00 -8.80
C ASN A 152 4.55 -12.51 -8.46
N GLU A 153 3.38 -11.92 -8.78
CA GLU A 153 3.05 -10.54 -8.41
C GLU A 153 2.60 -10.38 -6.96
N ARG A 154 2.23 -11.48 -6.28
CA ARG A 154 1.90 -11.45 -4.85
C ARG A 154 3.11 -11.08 -4.00
N LYS A 155 3.14 -9.82 -3.57
CA LYS A 155 4.08 -9.32 -2.56
C LYS A 155 3.52 -9.56 -1.17
N ASP A 156 3.79 -10.74 -0.62
CA ASP A 156 3.43 -11.09 0.76
C ASP A 156 4.59 -10.73 1.70
N ILE A 157 4.68 -9.45 2.04
CA ILE A 157 5.64 -8.92 3.00
C ILE A 157 4.98 -8.76 4.36
N LYS A 158 5.60 -9.32 5.40
CA LYS A 158 5.21 -9.08 6.80
C LYS A 158 6.29 -8.27 7.50
N ILE A 159 5.90 -7.14 8.10
CA ILE A 159 6.75 -6.32 8.96
C ILE A 159 6.27 -6.42 10.41
N SER A 160 7.21 -6.48 11.35
CA SER A 160 6.93 -6.29 12.78
C SER A 160 8.09 -5.58 13.46
N ILE A 161 7.80 -4.55 14.25
CA ILE A 161 8.77 -3.90 15.13
C ILE A 161 8.98 -4.81 16.34
N LYS A 162 10.22 -4.94 16.81
CA LYS A 162 10.58 -5.81 17.94
C LYS A 162 10.95 -5.04 19.20
N ASP A 163 11.36 -3.80 19.06
CA ASP A 163 11.75 -2.97 20.18
C ASP A 163 10.58 -2.16 20.74
N TYR A 164 10.52 -2.09 22.06
CA TYR A 164 9.67 -1.19 22.83
C TYR A 164 10.46 0.01 23.38
N ILE A 165 11.74 0.11 23.02
CA ILE A 165 12.60 1.23 23.41
C ILE A 165 13.53 1.60 22.27
N ILE A 166 13.58 2.88 21.92
CA ILE A 166 14.58 3.43 21.00
C ILE A 166 15.57 4.26 21.82
N VAL A 167 16.85 3.90 21.75
CA VAL A 167 17.93 4.63 22.42
C VAL A 167 18.75 5.38 21.39
N VAL A 168 18.57 6.69 21.36
CA VAL A 168 19.26 7.62 20.46
C VAL A 168 20.56 8.08 21.10
N ARG A 169 21.70 7.87 20.46
CA ARG A 169 23.02 8.20 21.03
C ARG A 169 23.86 8.97 20.04
N THR A 170 24.59 9.97 20.51
CA THR A 170 25.69 10.55 19.73
C THR A 170 26.95 9.72 19.92
N ILE A 171 27.53 9.23 18.83
CA ILE A 171 28.81 8.51 18.82
C ILE A 171 29.88 9.41 18.22
N LYS A 172 31.00 9.57 18.94
CA LYS A 172 32.20 10.25 18.44
C LYS A 172 33.09 9.18 17.80
N ASN A 173 33.18 9.18 16.47
CA ASN A 173 34.10 8.30 15.75
C ASN A 173 35.35 9.10 15.36
N PRO A 174 36.55 8.70 15.83
CA PRO A 174 37.79 9.39 15.46
C PRO A 174 38.07 9.36 13.94
N ASN A 175 37.50 8.40 13.20
CA ASN A 175 37.73 8.22 11.77
C ASN A 175 36.62 8.80 10.88
N SER A 176 35.73 9.65 11.41
CA SER A 176 34.61 10.24 10.67
C SER A 176 34.70 11.78 10.67
N PHE A 177 34.09 12.42 9.67
CA PHE A 177 33.96 13.89 9.55
C PHE A 177 33.05 14.54 10.63
N GLY A 178 32.98 13.95 11.84
CA GLY A 178 32.21 14.46 12.96
C GLY A 178 31.47 13.36 13.75
N PRO A 179 30.86 13.74 14.88
CA PRO A 179 29.96 12.87 15.62
C PRO A 179 28.74 12.49 14.76
N TYR A 180 28.27 11.26 14.89
CA TYR A 180 27.06 10.78 14.20
C TYR A 180 26.04 10.25 15.20
N VAL A 181 24.78 10.11 14.77
CA VAL A 181 23.69 9.61 15.61
C VAL A 181 23.47 8.12 15.40
N ASP A 182 23.24 7.42 16.50
CA ASP A 182 22.92 6.00 16.63
C ASP A 182 21.52 5.86 17.19
N ALA A 183 20.58 5.46 16.35
CA ALA A 183 19.21 5.17 16.73
C ALA A 183 18.76 3.87 16.04
N PRO A 184 19.11 2.71 16.62
CA PRO A 184 18.67 1.41 16.10
C PRO A 184 17.20 1.18 16.44
N LEU A 185 16.50 0.53 15.51
CA LEU A 185 15.16 -0.02 15.69
C LEU A 185 15.16 -1.43 15.12
N LYS A 186 15.03 -2.43 16.00
CA LYS A 186 14.96 -3.83 15.60
C LYS A 186 13.63 -4.12 14.92
N ILE A 187 13.72 -4.65 13.72
CA ILE A 187 12.56 -5.10 12.96
C ILE A 187 12.70 -6.55 12.57
N ASN A 188 11.57 -7.17 12.28
CA ASN A 188 11.47 -8.44 11.61
C ASN A 188 10.65 -8.26 10.34
N LEU A 189 11.32 -8.37 9.21
CA LEU A 189 10.77 -8.27 7.87
C LEU A 189 10.85 -9.66 7.21
N ILE A 190 9.71 -10.21 6.80
CA ILE A 190 9.63 -11.53 6.18
C ILE A 190 9.03 -11.38 4.79
N ASN A 191 9.75 -11.86 3.76
CA ASN A 191 9.24 -12.01 2.42
C ASN A 191 8.68 -13.41 2.24
N LYS A 192 7.36 -13.56 2.36
CA LYS A 192 6.66 -14.80 2.05
C LYS A 192 6.31 -14.92 0.57
N GLY A 193 6.59 -13.90 -0.24
CA GLY A 193 6.39 -13.93 -1.68
C GLY A 193 7.32 -14.91 -2.38
N ASN A 194 7.11 -15.05 -3.69
CA ASN A 194 7.92 -15.91 -4.55
C ASN A 194 9.00 -15.13 -5.34
N SER A 195 8.99 -13.81 -5.21
CA SER A 195 9.87 -12.87 -5.90
C SER A 195 10.76 -12.14 -4.91
N LYS A 196 11.96 -11.75 -5.35
CA LYS A 196 12.87 -10.89 -4.59
C LYS A 196 12.25 -9.50 -4.45
N ILE A 197 12.45 -8.86 -3.30
CA ILE A 197 12.01 -7.49 -3.04
C ILE A 197 13.23 -6.64 -2.68
N ILE A 198 13.26 -5.41 -3.18
CA ILE A 198 14.32 -4.44 -2.93
C ILE A 198 13.65 -3.20 -2.35
N LEU A 199 13.93 -2.91 -1.09
CA LEU A 199 13.49 -1.69 -0.41
C LEU A 199 14.54 -0.61 -0.59
N LEU A 200 14.13 0.55 -1.12
CA LEU A 200 15.03 1.69 -1.40
C LEU A 200 14.83 2.87 -0.45
N GLY A 201 13.76 2.86 0.33
CA GLY A 201 13.45 3.95 1.24
C GLY A 201 12.56 3.49 2.38
N GLY A 202 12.42 4.39 3.34
CA GLY A 202 11.49 4.21 4.42
C GLY A 202 11.68 5.25 5.50
N TYR A 203 10.66 5.42 6.31
CA TYR A 203 10.67 6.32 7.45
C TYR A 203 9.77 5.78 8.55
N ILE A 204 9.99 6.28 9.76
CA ILE A 204 9.06 6.11 10.85
C ILE A 204 8.30 7.41 11.11
N LEU A 205 7.05 7.27 11.53
CA LEU A 205 6.24 8.31 12.14
C LEU A 205 6.15 8.00 13.64
N ILE A 206 6.49 8.99 14.46
CA ILE A 206 6.36 8.90 15.91
C ILE A 206 5.13 9.73 16.29
N LYS A 207 4.14 9.07 16.87
CA LYS A 207 2.85 9.65 17.23
C LYS A 207 2.68 9.66 18.75
N ASP A 208 2.04 10.69 19.27
CA ASP A 208 1.58 10.73 20.66
C ASP A 208 0.39 9.78 20.88
N ASP A 209 -0.13 9.77 22.10
CA ASP A 209 -1.27 8.97 22.54
C ASP A 209 -2.59 9.36 21.86
N GLU A 210 -2.70 10.60 21.39
CA GLU A 210 -3.82 11.08 20.56
C GLU A 210 -3.66 10.73 19.07
N GLY A 211 -2.54 10.12 18.67
CA GLY A 211 -2.24 9.72 17.30
C GLY A 211 -1.70 10.83 16.40
N LYS A 212 -1.38 12.00 16.95
CA LYS A 212 -0.79 13.12 16.23
C LYS A 212 0.70 12.86 16.01
N VAL A 213 1.16 13.11 14.77
CA VAL A 213 2.57 12.95 14.41
C VAL A 213 3.42 14.04 15.06
N VAL A 214 4.37 13.61 15.89
CA VAL A 214 5.34 14.45 16.61
C VAL A 214 6.66 14.54 15.84
N CYS A 215 7.13 13.41 15.32
CA CYS A 215 8.38 13.32 14.56
C CYS A 215 8.23 12.41 13.34
N ARG A 216 9.06 12.68 12.31
CA ARG A 216 9.28 11.81 11.16
C ARG A 216 10.78 11.61 10.99
N ASN A 217 11.24 10.37 11.01
CA ASN A 217 12.66 10.02 10.93
C ASN A 217 12.89 9.00 9.82
N GLU A 218 13.83 9.27 8.92
CA GLU A 218 14.17 8.40 7.78
C GLU A 218 14.93 7.15 8.25
N VAL A 219 14.77 6.06 7.51
CA VAL A 219 15.64 4.89 7.58
C VAL A 219 16.89 5.17 6.75
N VAL A 220 18.04 5.26 7.41
CA VAL A 220 19.32 5.67 6.80
C VAL A 220 20.31 4.52 6.61
N GLY A 221 19.88 3.30 6.91
CA GLY A 221 20.73 2.12 6.78
C GLY A 221 20.28 0.94 7.62
N HIS A 222 21.07 -0.12 7.56
CA HIS A 222 20.96 -1.31 8.40
C HIS A 222 22.35 -1.87 8.67
N LYS A 223 22.44 -2.86 9.56
CA LYS A 223 23.70 -3.40 10.07
C LYS A 223 24.72 -3.82 8.99
N ASN A 224 24.27 -4.34 7.85
CA ASN A 224 25.19 -4.91 6.83
C ASN A 224 25.75 -3.88 5.85
N ILE A 225 25.09 -2.73 5.67
CA ILE A 225 25.53 -1.67 4.74
C ILE A 225 26.15 -0.49 5.50
N GLY A 226 25.88 -0.31 6.79
CA GLY A 226 26.31 0.86 7.54
C GLY A 226 25.31 2.02 7.41
N ARG A 227 25.71 3.23 7.81
CA ARG A 227 24.84 4.43 7.85
C ARG A 227 25.25 5.44 6.77
N ASN A 228 24.30 6.28 6.34
CA ASN A 228 24.52 7.35 5.35
C ASN A 228 24.94 6.84 3.96
N LEU A 229 24.55 5.62 3.62
CA LEU A 229 24.52 5.13 2.25
C LEU A 229 23.05 5.08 1.83
N ASP A 230 22.76 5.25 0.54
CA ASP A 230 21.40 5.12 0.00
C ASP A 230 20.80 3.81 0.53
N PHE A 231 19.76 3.92 1.37
CA PHE A 231 19.21 2.76 2.07
C PHE A 231 18.77 1.74 1.04
N LYS A 232 19.33 0.53 1.14
CA LYS A 232 18.97 -0.57 0.26
C LYS A 232 18.90 -1.85 1.06
N LEU A 233 17.73 -2.44 1.13
CA LEU A 233 17.52 -3.75 1.76
C LEU A 233 16.96 -4.71 0.72
N GLU A 234 17.77 -5.69 0.34
CA GLU A 234 17.37 -6.77 -0.55
C GLU A 234 16.88 -7.95 0.29
N LEU A 235 15.72 -8.49 -0.05
CA LEU A 235 15.13 -9.64 0.61
C LEU A 235 14.72 -10.67 -0.44
N ASP A 236 15.39 -11.82 -0.45
CA ASP A 236 15.10 -12.88 -1.42
C ASP A 236 13.73 -13.51 -1.14
N ARG A 237 13.26 -14.35 -2.06
CA ARG A 237 11.99 -15.09 -1.88
C ARG A 237 12.08 -16.01 -0.66
N LYS A 238 11.01 -16.05 0.15
CA LYS A 238 10.95 -16.87 1.38
C LYS A 238 12.06 -16.55 2.39
N ASP A 239 12.59 -15.32 2.36
CA ASP A 239 13.69 -14.87 3.20
C ASP A 239 13.19 -13.99 4.37
N GLN A 240 14.07 -13.77 5.34
CA GLN A 240 13.80 -13.01 6.55
C GLN A 240 14.98 -12.10 6.92
N PHE A 241 14.68 -10.81 7.10
CA PHE A 241 15.58 -9.85 7.73
C PHE A 241 15.14 -9.61 9.18
N LEU A 242 15.99 -10.01 10.13
CA LEU A 242 15.81 -9.80 11.57
C LEU A 242 17.03 -9.08 12.13
N ASP A 243 17.05 -7.77 12.03
CA ASP A 243 18.12 -6.95 12.58
C ASP A 243 17.67 -5.48 12.72
N ASP A 244 18.61 -4.62 13.10
CA ASP A 244 18.38 -3.20 13.32
C ASP A 244 18.35 -2.42 12.00
N LEU A 245 17.31 -1.60 11.86
CA LEU A 245 17.33 -0.42 11.00
C LEU A 245 17.89 0.78 11.76
N PHE A 246 18.62 1.66 11.08
CA PHE A 246 19.13 2.89 11.67
C PHE A 246 18.29 4.10 11.24
N LEU A 247 17.96 4.96 12.19
CA LEU A 247 17.03 6.08 12.00
C LEU A 247 17.74 7.44 12.06
N SER A 248 17.28 8.41 11.28
CA SER A 248 17.80 9.78 11.28
C SER A 248 17.21 10.66 12.38
N PHE A 249 17.71 10.52 13.61
CA PHE A 249 17.34 11.43 14.69
C PHE A 249 18.18 12.70 14.72
N GLY A 250 17.50 13.84 14.89
CA GLY A 250 18.10 15.14 15.13
C GLY A 250 17.84 15.68 16.53
N SER A 251 18.61 16.70 16.91
CA SER A 251 18.41 17.42 18.17
C SER A 251 17.05 18.12 18.29
N GLU A 252 16.42 18.45 17.15
CA GLU A 252 15.08 19.01 17.09
C GLU A 252 14.02 17.98 17.50
N ASP A 253 14.23 16.71 17.14
CA ASP A 253 13.30 15.64 17.49
C ASP A 253 13.28 15.44 19.01
N CYS A 254 14.44 15.56 19.69
CA CYS A 254 14.48 15.52 21.15
C CYS A 254 13.61 16.62 21.80
N VAL A 255 13.55 17.81 21.19
CA VAL A 255 12.70 18.91 21.68
C VAL A 255 11.22 18.59 21.44
N ARG A 256 10.87 18.13 20.23
CA ARG A 256 9.48 17.77 19.88
C ARG A 256 8.94 16.62 20.73
N LEU A 257 9.79 15.65 21.04
CA LEU A 257 9.46 14.52 21.92
C LEU A 257 9.34 14.92 23.40
N GLY A 258 9.56 16.19 23.75
CA GLY A 258 9.39 16.68 25.11
C GLY A 258 10.43 16.15 26.09
N MET A 259 11.64 15.82 25.61
CA MET A 259 12.70 15.28 26.46
C MET A 259 13.21 16.31 27.48
N ASP A 260 13.73 15.80 28.59
CA ASP A 260 14.51 16.60 29.54
C ASP A 260 16.01 16.70 29.18
N GLU A 261 16.77 17.45 29.98
CA GLU A 261 18.22 17.65 29.78
C GLU A 261 19.07 16.37 29.90
N TYR A 262 18.50 15.32 30.50
CA TYR A 262 19.08 13.98 30.65
C TYR A 262 18.68 13.05 29.50
N GLY A 263 17.70 13.47 28.68
CA GLY A 263 17.20 12.76 27.52
C GLY A 263 16.16 11.70 27.85
N ASP A 264 15.51 11.83 29.01
CA ASP A 264 14.35 11.05 29.38
C ASP A 264 13.07 11.76 28.94
N CYS A 265 12.04 10.96 28.64
CA CYS A 265 10.68 11.42 28.37
C CYS A 265 9.72 10.49 29.12
N SER A 266 8.70 11.06 29.76
CA SER A 266 7.68 10.30 30.50
C SER A 266 6.63 9.67 29.59
N SER A 267 6.51 10.16 28.35
CA SER A 267 5.51 9.70 27.39
C SER A 267 5.94 8.40 26.70
N LEU A 268 4.96 7.58 26.39
CA LEU A 268 5.10 6.46 25.47
C LEU A 268 4.50 6.86 24.11
N PHE A 269 5.11 6.39 23.04
CA PHE A 269 4.74 6.77 21.68
C PHE A 269 4.20 5.57 20.89
N ASN A 270 3.37 5.87 19.90
CA ASN A 270 3.03 4.93 18.84
C ASN A 270 3.95 5.17 17.65
N ILE A 271 4.65 4.13 17.22
CA ILE A 271 5.55 4.18 16.08
C ILE A 271 4.92 3.47 14.91
N GLU A 272 4.87 4.13 13.76
CA GLU A 272 4.51 3.53 12.48
C GLU A 272 5.73 3.54 11.56
N ILE A 273 6.18 2.38 11.11
CA ILE A 273 7.22 2.26 10.07
C ILE A 273 6.56 2.10 8.71
N ILE A 274 7.09 2.81 7.71
CA ILE A 274 6.71 2.72 6.30
C ILE A 274 7.99 2.44 5.52
N LEU A 275 8.03 1.35 4.76
CA LEU A 275 9.12 1.00 3.84
C LEU A 275 8.60 0.98 2.41
N GLU A 276 9.42 1.40 1.44
CA GLU A 276 9.04 1.49 0.03
C GLU A 276 9.96 0.63 -0.84
N ASP A 277 9.37 -0.14 -1.76
CA ASP A 277 10.14 -0.91 -2.76
C ASP A 277 10.41 -0.15 -4.07
N THR A 278 11.21 -0.76 -4.94
CA THR A 278 11.57 -0.21 -6.27
C THR A 278 10.39 0.06 -7.21
N GLU A 279 9.20 -0.46 -6.89
CA GLU A 279 7.99 -0.29 -7.69
C GLU A 279 7.01 0.70 -7.03
N GLY A 280 7.41 1.36 -5.93
CA GLY A 280 6.59 2.33 -5.21
C GLY A 280 5.54 1.72 -4.28
N ASN A 281 5.65 0.44 -3.94
CA ASN A 281 4.74 -0.20 -2.97
C ASN A 281 5.20 0.11 -1.56
N GLU A 282 4.25 0.55 -0.72
CA GLU A 282 4.48 0.83 0.69
C GLU A 282 4.09 -0.36 1.58
N TYR A 283 4.97 -0.70 2.51
CA TYR A 283 4.76 -1.72 3.53
C TYR A 283 4.81 -1.09 4.91
N LYS A 284 3.80 -1.37 5.75
CA LYS A 284 3.61 -0.68 7.02
C LYS A 284 3.50 -1.63 8.21
N ALA A 285 4.00 -1.20 9.35
CA ALA A 285 3.73 -1.81 10.65
C ALA A 285 3.70 -0.75 11.75
N SER A 286 2.97 -1.02 12.82
CA SER A 286 2.88 -0.13 13.98
C SER A 286 3.24 -0.85 15.28
N GLN A 287 3.72 -0.08 16.25
CA GLN A 287 4.02 -0.54 17.60
C GLN A 287 3.64 0.55 18.59
N GLU A 288 2.73 0.20 19.49
CA GLU A 288 2.31 1.07 20.59
C GLU A 288 3.21 0.87 21.81
N GLY A 289 3.24 1.89 22.68
CA GLY A 289 3.93 1.81 23.97
C GLY A 289 5.45 1.89 23.86
N VAL A 290 5.98 2.58 22.86
CA VAL A 290 7.44 2.68 22.65
C VAL A 290 8.02 3.84 23.44
N ALA A 291 9.00 3.56 24.30
CA ALA A 291 9.77 4.58 24.99
C ALA A 291 10.93 5.08 24.11
N ILE A 292 11.23 6.38 24.14
CA ILE A 292 12.37 6.94 23.40
C ILE A 292 13.27 7.69 24.38
N LYS A 293 14.57 7.36 24.35
CA LYS A 293 15.60 7.99 25.19
C LYS A 293 16.70 8.55 24.32
N ALA A 294 17.30 9.66 24.72
CA ALA A 294 18.44 10.24 24.03
C ALA A 294 19.66 10.43 24.95
N LYS A 295 20.87 10.28 24.40
CA LYS A 295 22.12 10.48 25.13
C LYS A 295 23.18 11.17 24.26
N GLY A 296 23.99 12.01 24.89
CA GLY A 296 25.12 12.69 24.25
C GLY A 296 24.77 14.06 23.69
N ASP A 297 25.53 14.50 22.68
CA ASP A 297 25.49 15.87 22.15
C ASP A 297 24.20 16.18 21.35
N ILE A 298 23.42 15.15 21.00
CA ILE A 298 22.10 15.32 20.37
C ILE A 298 21.13 16.14 21.24
N LEU A 299 21.31 16.15 22.57
CA LEU A 299 20.47 16.90 23.52
C LEU A 299 20.79 18.41 23.59
N HIS A 300 21.74 18.93 22.80
CA HIS A 300 22.20 20.31 22.93
C HIS A 300 21.08 21.36 22.79
N LYS A 301 20.07 21.13 21.93
CA LYS A 301 18.92 22.05 21.81
C LYS A 301 18.03 22.03 23.04
N VAL A 302 17.69 20.85 23.56
CA VAL A 302 16.91 20.68 24.79
C VAL A 302 17.60 21.41 25.96
N ARG A 303 18.91 21.17 26.14
CA ARG A 303 19.72 21.80 27.19
C ARG A 303 19.76 23.32 27.07
N ARG A 304 19.88 23.83 25.83
CA ARG A 304 19.87 25.28 25.57
C ARG A 304 18.53 25.90 25.93
N LEU A 305 17.41 25.27 25.58
CA LEU A 305 16.07 25.75 25.92
C LEU A 305 15.82 25.78 27.43
N ARG A 306 16.46 24.88 28.18
CA ARG A 306 16.42 24.84 29.66
C ARG A 306 17.46 25.73 30.35
N GLY A 307 18.21 26.55 29.60
CA GLY A 307 19.15 27.51 30.17
C GLY A 307 20.50 26.93 30.62
N ILE A 308 20.80 25.67 30.28
CA ILE A 308 22.09 25.03 30.61
C ILE A 308 23.16 25.56 29.63
N LYS A 309 24.07 26.42 30.13
CA LYS A 309 25.05 27.17 29.31
C LYS A 309 26.34 26.44 28.95
N GLU A 310 26.49 25.15 29.25
CA GLU A 310 27.74 24.42 29.01
C GLU A 310 27.64 23.36 27.92
N PHE A 311 27.67 23.77 26.65
CA PHE A 311 28.20 22.93 25.57
C PHE A 311 28.91 23.85 24.58
N ARG A 312 30.18 24.17 24.89
CA ARG A 312 31.08 24.71 23.87
C ARG A 312 31.32 23.57 22.87
N PHE A 313 30.87 23.73 21.62
CA PHE A 313 31.53 23.03 20.53
C PHE A 313 33.01 23.38 20.67
N GLY A 314 33.86 22.38 20.92
CA GLY A 314 35.30 22.58 20.82
C GLY A 314 35.56 23.15 19.44
N SER A 315 35.89 24.45 19.38
CA SER A 315 36.30 25.11 18.15
C SER A 315 37.40 24.27 17.52
N ILE A 316 37.14 23.69 16.35
CA ILE A 316 38.14 23.03 15.51
C ILE A 316 39.09 24.08 14.88
N PHE A 317 38.84 25.37 15.08
CA PHE A 317 39.80 26.43 14.76
C PHE A 317 40.42 26.97 16.05
N LYS A 318 41.50 26.33 16.50
CA LYS A 318 42.60 27.04 17.17
C LYS A 318 43.75 27.12 16.17
N LYS A 319 44.20 28.37 15.96
CA LYS A 319 45.36 28.75 15.14
C LYS A 319 46.61 27.95 15.45
#